data_AF-A0A7H5ERK0-F1
#
_entry.id   AF-A0A7H5ERK0-F1
#
_cell.length_a   1.000
_cell.length_b   1.000
_cell.length_c   1.000
_cell.angle_alpha   90.00
_cell.angle_beta   90.00
_cell.angle_gamma   90.00
#
_symmetry.space_group_name_H-M   'P 1'
#
loop_
_entity.id
_entity.type
_entity.pdbx_description
1 polymer ?
#
loop_
_entity_poly.entity_id
_entity_poly.type
_entity_poly.pdbx_seq_one_letter_code
_entity_poly.pdbx_strand_id
1 'polypeptide(L)' 'MRKVDMATYLDRPERYSLLPGDAPGAPSCPYGNQYRWVGYDRKREEFVRFTKSVFKRVMASVAPSPSERKGE' A
#
# COMPACT_ATOMS: atom_id res chain seq x y z
N MET A 1 -10.97 -8.52 -1.57
CA MET A 1 -10.46 -7.18 -1.22
C MET A 1 -11.15 -6.12 -2.07
N ARG A 2 -11.63 -5.03 -1.47
CA ARG A 2 -12.19 -3.89 -2.20
C ARG A 2 -11.11 -3.23 -3.07
N LYS A 3 -11.47 -2.82 -4.28
CA LYS A 3 -10.57 -2.14 -5.22
C LYS A 3 -10.60 -0.63 -4.97
N VAL A 4 -9.42 -0.01 -4.97
CA VAL A 4 -9.27 1.46 -4.91
C VAL A 4 -8.62 1.93 -6.20
N ASP A 5 -9.39 2.66 -6.99
CA ASP A 5 -8.97 3.34 -8.21
C ASP A 5 -8.41 4.74 -7.94
N MET A 6 -7.99 5.41 -9.01
CA MET A 6 -7.38 6.74 -8.90
C MET A 6 -8.35 7.80 -8.41
N ALA A 7 -9.62 7.78 -8.83
CA ALA A 7 -10.59 8.77 -8.40
C ALA A 7 -10.86 8.65 -6.88
N THR A 8 -11.02 7.41 -6.41
CA THR A 8 -11.19 7.12 -4.98
C THR A 8 -9.95 7.52 -4.17
N TYR A 9 -8.75 7.27 -4.70
CA TYR A 9 -7.50 7.64 -4.03
C TYR A 9 -7.29 9.16 -3.95
N LEU A 10 -7.59 9.90 -5.02
CA LEU A 10 -7.38 11.36 -5.09
C LEU A 10 -8.33 12.15 -4.19
N ASP A 11 -9.49 11.60 -3.82
CA ASP A 11 -10.40 12.23 -2.86
C ASP A 11 -9.72 12.43 -1.49
N ARG A 12 -9.02 11.40 -0.99
CA ARG A 12 -8.29 11.42 0.29
C ARG A 12 -7.03 10.53 0.26
N PRO A 13 -5.93 10.98 -0.34
CA PRO A 13 -4.71 10.17 -0.47
C PRO A 13 -4.11 9.73 0.87
N GLU A 14 -4.17 10.59 1.89
CA GLU A 14 -3.63 10.40 3.23
C GLU A 14 -4.29 9.26 4.02
N ARG A 15 -5.50 8.87 3.60
CA ARG A 15 -6.25 7.74 4.15
C ARG A 15 -5.59 6.40 3.84
N TYR A 16 -4.81 6.34 2.78
CA TYR A 16 -4.30 5.11 2.21
C TYR A 16 -2.80 4.94 2.49
N SER A 17 -2.41 3.75 2.92
CA SER A 17 -1.01 3.40 3.14
C SER A 17 -0.66 2.07 2.47
N LEU A 18 0.64 1.83 2.29
CA LEU A 18 1.19 0.53 1.94
C LEU A 18 1.71 -0.12 3.22
N LEU A 19 1.24 -1.34 3.49
CA LEU A 19 1.76 -2.19 4.56
C LEU A 19 2.54 -3.36 3.97
N PRO A 20 3.50 -3.93 4.72
CA PRO A 20 4.13 -5.20 4.36
C PRO A 20 3.07 -6.29 4.16
N GLY A 21 3.27 -7.18 3.18
CA GLY A 21 2.29 -8.25 2.92
C GLY A 21 2.35 -9.43 3.89
N ASP A 22 3.28 -9.43 4.84
CA ASP A 22 3.31 -10.26 6.05
C ASP A 22 2.68 -9.58 7.27
N ALA A 23 2.11 -8.37 7.12
CA ALA A 23 1.45 -7.70 8.23
C ALA A 23 0.33 -8.59 8.83
N PRO A 24 0.11 -8.53 10.16
CA PRO A 24 -0.94 -9.31 10.81
C PRO A 24 -2.31 -9.11 10.14
N GLY A 25 -2.95 -10.21 9.74
CA GLY A 25 -4.24 -10.20 9.04
C GLY A 25 -4.17 -9.90 7.54
N ALA A 26 -2.97 -9.72 6.97
CA ALA A 26 -2.83 -9.52 5.54
C ALA A 26 -3.33 -10.74 4.75
N PRO A 27 -4.05 -10.54 3.64
CA PRO A 27 -4.58 -11.63 2.84
C PRO A 27 -3.47 -12.35 2.07
N SER A 28 -3.53 -13.67 2.04
CA SER A 28 -2.65 -14.49 1.20
C SER A 28 -2.89 -14.22 -0.29
N CYS A 29 -1.84 -14.30 -1.10
CA CYS A 29 -2.00 -14.23 -2.55
C CYS A 29 -2.68 -15.51 -3.05
N PRO A 30 -3.68 -15.43 -3.95
CA PRO A 30 -4.37 -16.60 -4.48
C PRO A 30 -3.46 -17.53 -5.30
N TYR A 31 -2.27 -17.07 -5.68
CA TYR A 31 -1.29 -17.84 -6.44
C TYR A 31 -0.23 -18.54 -5.55
N GLY A 32 -0.47 -18.64 -4.23
CA GLY A 32 0.42 -19.33 -3.29
C GLY A 32 1.67 -18.55 -2.87
N ASN A 33 1.89 -17.36 -3.44
CA ASN A 33 2.98 -16.47 -3.04
C ASN A 33 2.55 -15.51 -1.91
N GLN A 34 3.50 -14.85 -1.27
CA GLN A 34 3.18 -13.73 -0.38
C GLN A 34 3.23 -12.41 -1.14
N TYR A 35 2.29 -11.51 -0.89
CA TYR A 35 2.44 -10.14 -1.39
C TYR A 35 3.63 -9.49 -0.69
N ARG A 36 4.45 -8.73 -1.41
CA ARG A 36 5.48 -7.89 -0.76
C ARG A 36 4.85 -6.71 -0.03
N TRP A 37 3.80 -6.14 -0.63
CA TRP A 37 3.06 -5.01 -0.10
C TRP A 37 1.57 -5.17 -0.35
N VAL A 38 0.76 -4.69 0.59
CA VAL A 38 -0.70 -4.66 0.52
C VAL A 38 -1.19 -3.25 0.83
N GLY A 39 -2.22 -2.81 0.10
CA GLY A 39 -2.86 -1.53 0.37
C GLY A 39 -3.73 -1.59 1.62
N TYR A 40 -3.74 -0.53 2.40
CA TYR A 40 -4.52 -0.43 3.63
C TYR A 40 -5.31 0.87 3.66
N ASP A 41 -6.58 0.78 4.04
CA ASP A 41 -7.46 1.92 4.27
C ASP A 41 -7.52 2.19 5.78
N ARG A 42 -6.85 3.25 6.22
CA ARG A 42 -6.72 3.60 7.65
C ARG A 42 -8.03 4.05 8.29
N LYS A 43 -9.02 4.49 7.48
CA LYS A 43 -10.32 4.95 8.00
C LYS A 43 -11.28 3.79 8.25
N ARG A 44 -11.20 2.74 7.41
CA ARG A 44 -12.05 1.53 7.54
C ARG A 44 -11.32 0.35 8.16
N GLU A 45 -10.04 0.53 8.46
CA GLU A 45 -9.15 -0.47 9.05
C GLU A 45 -9.14 -1.79 8.27
N GLU A 46 -9.16 -1.69 6.93
CA GLU A 46 -9.29 -2.85 6.04
C GLU A 46 -8.17 -2.91 4.97
N PHE A 47 -7.83 -4.13 4.55
CA PHE A 47 -6.95 -4.36 3.42
C PHE A 47 -7.69 -4.16 2.09
N VAL A 48 -7.07 -3.35 1.21
CA VAL A 48 -7.61 -2.98 -0.10
C VAL A 48 -6.63 -3.31 -1.22
N ARG A 49 -7.17 -3.51 -2.42
CA ARG A 49 -6.38 -3.71 -3.64
C ARG A 49 -6.26 -2.40 -4.38
N PHE A 50 -5.05 -1.85 -4.45
CA PHE A 50 -4.77 -0.69 -5.29
C PHE A 50 -4.73 -1.08 -6.78
N THR A 51 -5.20 -0.18 -7.62
CA THR A 51 -4.84 -0.21 -9.05
C THR A 51 -3.34 0.07 -9.23
N LYS A 52 -2.78 -0.36 -10.36
CA LYS A 52 -1.34 -0.17 -10.68
C LYS A 52 -0.89 1.28 -10.54
N SER A 53 -1.71 2.23 -10.96
CA SER A 53 -1.39 3.66 -10.91
C SER A 53 -1.41 4.22 -9.48
N VAL A 54 -2.40 3.82 -8.66
CA VAL A 54 -2.45 4.18 -7.24
C VAL A 54 -1.25 3.60 -6.49
N PHE A 55 -0.96 2.31 -6.70
CA PHE A 55 0.19 1.64 -6.08
C PHE A 55 1.51 2.39 -6.33
N LYS A 56 1.77 2.81 -7.58
CA LYS A 56 2.95 3.60 -7.92
C LYS A 56 3.01 4.94 -7.17
N ARG A 57 1.87 5.63 -7.02
CA ARG A 57 1.80 6.91 -6.30
C ARG A 57 2.07 6.74 -4.81
N VAL A 58 1.39 5.77 -4.17
CA VAL A 58 1.61 5.49 -2.75
C VAL A 58 3.06 5.07 -2.53
N MET A 59 3.61 4.18 -3.35
CA MET A 59 5.02 3.78 -3.25
C MET A 59 5.99 4.97 -3.39
N ALA A 60 5.70 5.91 -4.29
CA ALA A 60 6.50 7.13 -4.43
C ALA A 60 6.39 8.07 -3.21
N SER A 61 5.26 8.06 -2.50
CA SER A 61 5.10 8.84 -1.26
C SER A 61 5.69 8.15 -0.03
N VAL A 62 5.90 6.82 -0.05
CA VAL A 62 6.57 6.07 1.03
C VAL A 62 8.07 5.89 0.79
N ALA A 63 8.57 6.20 -0.41
CA ALA A 63 10.00 6.15 -0.68
C ALA A 63 10.73 7.16 0.22
N PRO A 64 11.75 6.74 0.98
CA PRO A 64 12.47 7.66 1.83
C PRO A 64 13.10 8.76 0.97
N SER A 65 13.01 10.01 1.45
CA SER A 65 13.94 11.07 1.08
C SER A 65 15.37 10.51 1.11
N PRO A 66 16.29 10.93 0.22
CA PRO A 66 17.63 10.34 0.06
C PRO A 66 18.58 10.46 1.29
N SER A 67 18.06 10.80 2.46
CA SER A 67 18.76 11.02 3.72
C SER A 67 19.08 9.77 4.54
N GLU A 68 18.59 8.58 4.19
CA GLU A 68 18.98 7.30 4.85
C GLU A 68 20.08 6.53 4.09
N ARG A 69 20.99 7.26 3.42
CA ARG A 69 22.32 6.76 3.04
C ARG A 69 23.39 7.46 3.89
N LYS A 70 23.51 7.05 5.15
CA LYS A 70 24.73 7.21 5.97
C LYS A 70 24.80 6.01 6.92
N GLY A 71 25.68 5.06 6.62
CA GLY A 71 26.83 4.75 7.47
C GLY A 71 26.46 3.51 8.31
N GLU A 72 27.22 2.43 8.37
CA GLU A 72 28.68 2.28 8.42
C GLU A 72 29.04 0.85 7.98
#